data_AF-A0A940B9Q6-F1
#
_entry.id   AF-A0A940B9Q6-F1
#
_cell.length_a   1.000
_cell.length_b   1.000
_cell.length_c   1.000
_cell.angle_alpha   90.00
_cell.angle_beta   90.00
_cell.angle_gamma   90.00
#
_symmetry.space_group_name_H-M   'P 1'
#
loop_
_entity.id
_entity.type
_entity.pdbx_description
1 polymer ?
#
loop_
_entity_poly.entity_id
_entity_poly.type
_entity_poly.pdbx_seq_one_letter_code
_entity_poly.pdbx_strand_id
1 'polypeptide(L)'
;MKALKRIISIACAAAVLMGISAASTVAFEKEADTLVVDGKTFSSTRNCKGDNWKYNAESHTLSLNGYDGMYIDLGTQEGAVIELSGDNKVASHVASPAILVEGDLLITGEGTLSLEVDACHSAVCAQGGSLTIENTTVSVTGNGMVSDSGYLLMADKTVSMTGTRLSIVDEISGSGGAIGSMSGDILVNEGCTLTVFSSTKGIAAISGKVSIRGEGTEAEILATENSVYAKSGISVEEPARLRAESKNAVTSVYCPEGNIVFNSVVVDISSESAAMAAKSIQMNNCYINDPFDCLISEVSELQTVTLYDEVWGEVHIIKGIAPTPTPSPTPTPTPIPSPTTEPEEFGNTSRGITPRMIIGGVLVVAALSVFAVILVKEFRSRSRYRR
;
A
#
# COMPACT_ATOMS: atom_id res chain seq x y z
N MET A 1 58.46 17.56 12.83
CA MET A 1 57.67 17.68 11.57
C MET A 1 56.90 16.43 11.17
N LYS A 2 57.50 15.24 10.95
CA LYS A 2 56.76 14.04 10.47
C LYS A 2 55.54 13.65 11.32
N ALA A 3 55.62 13.76 12.65
CA ALA A 3 54.48 13.51 13.55
C ALA A 3 53.31 14.49 13.36
N LEU A 4 53.60 15.79 13.16
CA LEU A 4 52.57 16.81 12.96
C LEU A 4 51.79 16.60 11.65
N LYS A 5 52.47 16.19 10.57
CA LYS A 5 51.80 15.81 9.31
C LYS A 5 50.88 14.60 9.47
N ARG A 6 51.23 13.61 10.30
CA ARG A 6 50.35 12.46 10.61
C ARG A 6 49.12 12.88 11.43
N ILE A 7 49.28 13.76 12.42
CA ILE A 7 48.16 14.27 13.23
C ILE A 7 47.17 15.07 12.38
N ILE A 8 47.67 15.95 11.49
CA ILE A 8 46.81 16.71 10.55
C ILE A 8 46.10 15.76 9.57
N SER A 9 46.80 14.75 9.03
CA SER A 9 46.18 13.77 8.12
C SER A 9 45.07 12.95 8.80
N ILE A 10 45.22 12.60 10.08
CA ILE A 10 44.20 11.88 10.85
C ILE A 10 43.03 12.81 11.20
N ALA A 11 43.30 14.08 11.53
CA ALA A 11 42.25 15.07 11.76
C ALA A 11 41.42 15.36 10.49
N CYS A 12 42.05 15.43 9.32
CA CYS A 12 41.34 15.57 8.04
C CYS A 12 40.52 14.32 7.70
N ALA A 13 41.05 13.11 7.93
CA ALA A 13 40.28 11.88 7.73
C ALA A 13 39.06 11.78 8.68
N ALA A 14 39.23 12.19 9.95
CA ALA A 14 38.13 12.26 10.91
C ALA A 14 37.09 13.33 10.54
N ALA A 15 37.51 14.49 10.00
CA ALA A 15 36.59 15.52 9.51
C ALA A 15 35.80 15.05 8.27
N VAL A 16 36.43 14.27 7.38
CA VAL A 16 35.73 13.66 6.23
C VAL A 16 34.75 12.57 6.71
N LEU A 17 35.11 11.70 7.66
CA LEU A 17 34.16 10.74 8.22
C LEU A 17 33.00 11.41 8.97
N MET A 18 33.25 12.48 9.73
CA MET A 18 32.18 13.23 10.41
C MET A 18 31.31 14.03 9.44
N GLY A 19 31.86 14.46 8.30
CA GLY A 19 31.09 15.05 7.19
C GLY A 19 30.22 14.02 6.46
N ILE A 20 30.69 12.77 6.33
CA ILE A 20 29.91 11.69 5.70
C ILE A 20 28.84 11.14 6.66
N SER A 21 29.08 11.10 7.98
CA SER A 21 28.03 10.74 8.96
C SER A 21 26.98 11.83 9.18
N ALA A 22 27.14 13.02 8.59
CA ALA A 22 26.09 14.04 8.51
C ALA A 22 25.17 13.86 7.28
N ALA A 23 25.55 13.02 6.31
CA ALA A 23 24.77 12.74 5.11
C ALA A 23 23.81 11.55 5.28
N SER A 24 22.91 11.63 6.27
CA SER A 24 21.72 10.75 6.38
C SER A 24 20.54 11.39 7.14
N THR A 25 20.51 12.72 7.23
CA THR A 25 19.25 13.44 7.08
C THR A 25 19.40 14.33 5.86
N VAL A 26 18.95 13.82 4.70
CA VAL A 26 18.48 14.73 3.65
C VAL A 26 17.19 15.32 4.20
N ALA A 27 17.35 16.32 5.07
CA ALA A 27 16.28 17.26 5.30
C ALA A 27 16.05 17.90 3.93
N PHE A 28 14.98 17.49 3.26
CA PHE A 28 14.41 18.32 2.21
C PHE A 28 14.31 19.72 2.80
N GLU A 29 14.87 20.69 2.09
CA GLU A 29 14.79 22.09 2.47
C GLU A 29 13.30 22.45 2.41
N LYS A 30 12.64 22.37 3.57
CA LYS A 30 11.19 22.51 3.71
C LYS A 30 10.87 23.99 3.58
N GLU A 31 10.90 24.47 2.34
CA GLU A 31 10.66 25.86 2.00
C GLU A 31 9.28 26.30 2.52
N ALA A 32 9.22 27.55 2.95
CA ALA A 32 8.03 28.11 3.57
C ALA A 32 6.91 28.29 2.54
N ASP A 33 5.80 27.54 2.71
CA ASP A 33 4.41 27.89 2.34
C ASP A 33 3.52 26.59 2.31
N THR A 34 3.38 25.88 3.44
CA THR A 34 2.75 24.51 3.52
C THR A 34 1.27 24.52 3.98
N LEU A 35 0.66 23.35 4.25
CA LEU A 35 -0.48 23.08 5.17
C LEU A 35 -0.21 21.71 5.82
N VAL A 36 -0.30 21.59 7.15
CA VAL A 36 -0.01 20.33 7.85
C VAL A 36 -0.40 20.47 9.36
N VAL A 37 -0.87 19.43 10.06
CA VAL A 37 -1.22 19.51 11.53
C VAL A 37 -1.06 18.17 12.26
N ASP A 38 -0.45 18.03 13.44
CA ASP A 38 0.47 18.91 14.19
C ASP A 38 1.86 18.20 14.29
N GLY A 39 3.03 18.83 14.46
CA GLY A 39 3.33 20.25 14.67
C GLY A 39 4.10 20.93 13.53
N LYS A 40 3.46 21.92 12.90
CA LYS A 40 3.48 22.12 11.44
C LYS A 40 3.06 23.55 11.03
N THR A 41 2.95 23.87 9.73
CA THR A 41 2.76 25.25 9.21
C THR A 41 1.83 25.35 7.98
N PHE A 42 1.16 26.50 7.84
CA PHE A 42 0.13 26.83 6.84
C PHE A 42 0.44 28.18 6.15
N SER A 43 0.25 28.36 4.83
CA SER A 43 0.41 29.69 4.16
C SER A 43 -0.52 29.94 2.97
N SER A 44 -1.28 31.03 3.07
CA SER A 44 -2.33 31.43 2.11
C SER A 44 -1.86 32.26 0.91
N THR A 45 -0.55 32.48 0.72
CA THR A 45 -0.09 33.52 -0.22
C THR A 45 0.18 33.10 -1.66
N ARG A 46 0.40 31.81 -1.97
CA ARG A 46 0.63 31.37 -3.37
C ARG A 46 0.04 30.03 -3.84
N ASN A 47 0.07 28.96 -3.03
CA ASN A 47 -0.25 27.59 -3.50
C ASN A 47 -1.40 26.87 -2.77
N CYS A 48 -2.08 27.51 -1.82
CA CYS A 48 -3.43 27.08 -1.42
C CYS A 48 -4.43 28.23 -1.52
N LYS A 49 -5.67 27.90 -1.87
CA LYS A 49 -6.81 28.82 -1.92
C LYS A 49 -7.97 28.23 -1.13
N GLY A 50 -8.83 29.11 -0.63
CA GLY A 50 -9.91 28.78 0.31
C GLY A 50 -9.57 29.24 1.73
N ASP A 51 -10.36 30.20 2.23
CA ASP A 51 -10.17 30.80 3.56
C ASP A 51 -11.01 30.12 4.66
N ASN A 52 -11.76 29.07 4.31
CA ASN A 52 -12.81 28.48 5.16
C ASN A 52 -12.46 27.09 5.75
N TRP A 53 -11.19 26.69 5.73
CA TRP A 53 -10.73 25.48 6.43
C TRP A 53 -10.32 25.79 7.88
N LYS A 54 -10.42 24.78 8.77
CA LYS A 54 -10.07 24.90 10.19
C LYS A 54 -9.61 23.55 10.74
N TYR A 55 -8.56 23.55 11.57
CA TYR A 55 -8.20 22.38 12.37
C TYR A 55 -8.65 22.56 13.84
N ASN A 56 -9.16 21.48 14.44
CA ASN A 56 -9.37 21.33 15.86
C ASN A 56 -8.44 20.23 16.41
N ALA A 57 -7.46 20.63 17.21
CA ALA A 57 -6.48 19.72 17.80
C ALA A 57 -7.03 18.83 18.92
N GLU A 58 -8.15 19.20 19.55
CA GLU A 58 -8.77 18.39 20.61
C GLU A 58 -9.56 17.19 20.05
N SER A 59 -10.15 17.36 18.86
CA SER A 59 -10.92 16.31 18.16
C SER A 59 -10.21 15.76 16.92
N HIS A 60 -8.94 16.12 16.71
CA HIS A 60 -8.12 15.80 15.53
C HIS A 60 -8.83 16.03 14.18
N THR A 61 -9.71 17.04 14.12
CA THR A 61 -10.61 17.30 12.99
C THR A 61 -10.09 18.43 12.11
N LEU A 62 -9.89 18.16 10.82
CA LEU A 62 -9.63 19.14 9.78
C LEU A 62 -10.93 19.36 8.98
N SER A 63 -11.67 20.41 9.30
CA SER A 63 -12.82 20.84 8.50
C SER A 63 -12.32 21.60 7.27
N LEU A 64 -12.75 21.19 6.07
CA LEU A 64 -12.41 21.80 4.78
C LEU A 64 -13.65 22.40 4.11
N ASN A 65 -13.47 23.57 3.50
CA ASN A 65 -14.49 24.23 2.69
C ASN A 65 -13.84 25.10 1.61
N GLY A 66 -13.95 24.69 0.34
CA GLY A 66 -13.27 25.39 -0.75
C GLY A 66 -11.76 25.25 -0.72
N TYR A 67 -11.22 24.22 -0.04
CA TYR A 67 -9.77 24.00 0.02
C TYR A 67 -9.24 23.54 -1.33
N ASP A 68 -8.30 24.28 -1.91
CA ASP A 68 -7.56 23.91 -3.11
C ASP A 68 -6.07 24.00 -2.76
N GLY A 69 -5.36 22.87 -2.76
CA GLY A 69 -3.96 22.78 -2.31
C GLY A 69 -3.23 21.54 -2.83
N MET A 70 -2.03 21.26 -2.32
CA MET A 70 -1.17 20.19 -2.86
C MET A 70 -1.01 18.96 -1.95
N TYR A 71 -1.16 19.12 -0.63
CA TYR A 71 -0.76 18.10 0.34
C TYR A 71 -1.47 18.32 1.69
N ILE A 72 -1.89 17.23 2.32
CA ILE A 72 -2.43 17.21 3.69
C ILE A 72 -1.72 16.11 4.48
N ASP A 73 -0.91 16.47 5.47
CA ASP A 73 -0.36 15.53 6.44
C ASP A 73 -0.95 15.80 7.83
N LEU A 74 -1.55 14.76 8.40
CA LEU A 74 -2.17 14.73 9.73
C LEU A 74 -1.22 14.10 10.78
N GLY A 75 -0.16 13.43 10.34
CA GLY A 75 0.91 12.90 11.19
C GLY A 75 0.44 11.73 12.05
N THR A 76 1.14 11.46 13.16
CA THR A 76 0.74 10.42 14.11
C THR A 76 -0.49 10.87 14.90
N GLN A 77 -1.64 10.24 14.65
CA GLN A 77 -2.92 10.58 15.29
C GLN A 77 -3.74 9.32 15.57
N GLU A 78 -4.47 9.28 16.68
CA GLU A 78 -5.46 8.23 16.94
C GLU A 78 -6.85 8.77 16.55
N GLY A 79 -7.38 8.32 15.41
CA GLY A 79 -8.69 8.74 14.91
C GLY A 79 -8.74 10.16 14.33
N ALA A 80 -7.89 10.46 13.34
CA ALA A 80 -7.94 11.74 12.65
C ALA A 80 -9.20 11.84 11.76
N VAL A 81 -9.76 13.05 11.65
CA VAL A 81 -10.98 13.30 10.86
C VAL A 81 -10.74 14.41 9.85
N ILE A 82 -11.15 14.21 8.60
CA ILE A 82 -11.35 15.26 7.60
C ILE A 82 -12.86 15.43 7.41
N GLU A 83 -13.37 16.61 7.71
CA GLU A 83 -14.79 16.96 7.57
C GLU A 83 -14.95 17.88 6.34
N LEU A 84 -15.69 17.42 5.34
CA LEU A 84 -15.81 18.04 4.03
C LEU A 84 -17.12 18.83 3.93
N SER A 85 -17.00 20.08 3.48
CA SER A 85 -18.11 20.89 3.02
C SER A 85 -17.69 21.65 1.75
N GLY A 86 -18.64 22.04 0.90
CA GLY A 86 -18.33 22.63 -0.41
C GLY A 86 -17.47 21.70 -1.28
N ASP A 87 -16.75 22.27 -2.24
CA ASP A 87 -15.84 21.52 -3.11
C ASP A 87 -14.39 21.68 -2.66
N ASN A 88 -13.65 20.58 -2.57
CA ASN A 88 -12.26 20.58 -2.11
C ASN A 88 -11.36 19.80 -3.08
N LYS A 89 -10.11 20.21 -3.20
CA LYS A 89 -9.12 19.68 -4.15
C LYS A 89 -7.74 19.54 -3.50
N VAL A 90 -7.08 18.41 -3.77
CA VAL A 90 -5.66 18.18 -3.48
C VAL A 90 -4.96 17.70 -4.76
N ALA A 91 -3.99 18.48 -5.26
CA ALA A 91 -3.20 18.15 -6.45
C ALA A 91 -1.72 17.93 -6.08
N SER A 92 -1.29 16.67 -5.98
CA SER A 92 0.07 16.31 -5.54
C SER A 92 0.96 15.85 -6.69
N HIS A 93 2.09 16.54 -6.83
CA HIS A 93 3.15 16.25 -7.81
C HIS A 93 4.44 15.76 -7.14
N VAL A 94 4.32 15.16 -5.94
CA VAL A 94 5.46 14.67 -5.14
C VAL A 94 5.30 13.19 -4.80
N ALA A 95 6.42 12.51 -4.50
CA ALA A 95 6.43 11.07 -4.18
C ALA A 95 5.62 10.68 -2.93
N SER A 96 5.40 11.63 -2.01
CA SER A 96 4.63 11.40 -0.78
C SER A 96 3.11 11.41 -1.03
N PRO A 97 2.31 10.62 -0.27
CA PRO A 97 0.87 10.56 -0.49
C PRO A 97 0.17 11.91 -0.39
N ALA A 98 -0.82 12.20 -1.24
CA ALA A 98 -1.46 13.52 -1.24
C ALA A 98 -2.18 13.84 0.09
N ILE A 99 -2.76 12.81 0.72
CA ILE A 99 -3.22 12.82 2.11
C ILE A 99 -2.51 11.70 2.89
N LEU A 100 -1.88 12.03 4.01
CA LEU A 100 -1.16 11.09 4.88
C LEU A 100 -1.59 11.23 6.35
N VAL A 101 -1.87 10.10 7.00
CA VAL A 101 -1.89 9.98 8.46
C VAL A 101 -1.11 8.73 8.88
N GLU A 102 -0.46 8.80 10.04
CA GLU A 102 0.06 7.64 10.76
C GLU A 102 -0.97 7.26 11.84
N GLY A 103 -1.99 6.51 11.44
CA GLY A 103 -3.11 6.15 12.29
C GLY A 103 -4.40 5.90 11.49
N ASP A 104 -5.52 5.87 12.20
CA ASP A 104 -6.85 5.74 11.57
C ASP A 104 -7.33 7.10 11.03
N LEU A 105 -7.94 7.10 9.83
CA LEU A 105 -8.49 8.27 9.14
C LEU A 105 -9.99 8.08 8.86
N LEU A 106 -10.80 9.07 9.24
CA LEU A 106 -12.16 9.25 8.77
C LEU A 106 -12.22 10.44 7.79
N ILE A 107 -12.78 10.25 6.60
CA ILE A 107 -13.15 11.31 5.67
C ILE A 107 -14.68 11.33 5.59
N THR A 108 -15.32 12.44 5.94
CA THR A 108 -16.79 12.51 6.00
C THR A 108 -17.34 13.89 5.68
N GLY A 109 -18.65 14.01 5.52
CA GLY A 109 -19.37 15.28 5.34
C GLY A 109 -19.85 15.51 3.90
N GLU A 110 -20.93 16.28 3.79
CA GLU A 110 -21.72 16.54 2.56
C GLU A 110 -20.95 17.22 1.41
N GLY A 111 -19.68 17.59 1.61
CA GLY A 111 -18.83 18.17 0.58
C GLY A 111 -18.28 17.16 -0.44
N THR A 112 -17.43 17.66 -1.34
CA THR A 112 -16.67 16.87 -2.30
C THR A 112 -15.17 16.97 -2.06
N LEU A 113 -14.43 15.94 -2.46
CA LEU A 113 -12.97 15.90 -2.44
C LEU A 113 -12.43 15.32 -3.76
N SER A 114 -11.71 16.14 -4.52
CA SER A 114 -11.00 15.76 -5.73
C SER A 114 -9.51 15.61 -5.46
N LEU A 115 -8.95 14.44 -5.76
CA LEU A 115 -7.54 14.12 -5.58
C LEU A 115 -6.91 13.87 -6.95
N GLU A 116 -5.92 14.68 -7.32
CA GLU A 116 -5.15 14.54 -8.56
C GLU A 116 -3.70 14.26 -8.22
N VAL A 117 -3.14 13.16 -8.71
CA VAL A 117 -1.77 12.75 -8.39
C VAL A 117 -1.05 12.19 -9.63
N ASP A 118 0.23 12.54 -9.82
CA ASP A 118 1.01 12.08 -11.00
C ASP A 118 2.42 11.53 -10.68
N ALA A 119 2.87 11.65 -9.43
CA ALA A 119 4.19 11.19 -9.00
C ALA A 119 4.17 10.47 -7.63
N CYS A 120 3.00 10.33 -6.99
CA CYS A 120 2.88 9.80 -5.62
C CYS A 120 2.51 8.32 -5.59
N HIS A 121 2.84 7.64 -4.49
CA HIS A 121 2.47 6.23 -4.30
C HIS A 121 0.97 6.02 -3.95
N SER A 122 0.31 7.02 -3.35
CA SER A 122 -1.08 6.94 -2.89
C SER A 122 -1.73 8.33 -2.85
N ALA A 123 -2.97 8.47 -3.30
CA ALA A 123 -3.72 9.71 -3.07
C ALA A 123 -4.10 9.86 -1.59
N VAL A 124 -4.47 8.77 -0.91
CA VAL A 124 -4.72 8.73 0.54
C VAL A 124 -4.00 7.52 1.16
N CYS A 125 -3.25 7.74 2.24
CA CYS A 125 -2.58 6.69 3.00
C CYS A 125 -2.89 6.80 4.51
N ALA A 126 -3.55 5.78 5.06
CA ALA A 126 -3.72 5.56 6.49
C ALA A 126 -2.69 4.54 7.00
N GLN A 127 -1.47 5.02 7.26
CA GLN A 127 -0.34 4.18 7.65
C GLN A 127 -0.49 3.67 9.09
N GLY A 128 -0.31 2.38 9.32
CA GLY A 128 -0.57 1.72 10.61
C GLY A 128 -2.04 1.68 11.05
N GLY A 129 -2.97 2.20 10.24
CA GLY A 129 -4.38 2.36 10.58
C GLY A 129 -5.33 2.01 9.46
N SER A 130 -6.59 2.43 9.65
CA SER A 130 -7.75 2.14 8.81
C SER A 130 -8.20 3.41 8.11
N LEU A 131 -8.71 3.29 6.88
CA LEU A 131 -9.32 4.39 6.14
C LEU A 131 -10.83 4.20 6.12
N THR A 132 -11.57 5.18 6.61
CA THR A 132 -13.04 5.19 6.60
C THR A 132 -13.52 6.39 5.80
N ILE A 133 -14.47 6.18 4.88
CA ILE A 133 -15.07 7.24 4.07
C ILE A 133 -16.59 7.16 4.22
N GLU A 134 -17.22 8.23 4.68
CA GLU A 134 -18.63 8.24 5.07
C GLU A 134 -19.41 9.45 4.56
N ASN A 135 -20.55 9.22 3.91
CA ASN A 135 -21.53 10.25 3.54
C ASN A 135 -20.94 11.43 2.75
N THR A 136 -20.11 11.13 1.75
CA THR A 136 -19.36 12.15 0.99
C THR A 136 -19.10 11.72 -0.46
N THR A 137 -18.60 12.65 -1.29
CA THR A 137 -18.20 12.38 -2.68
C THR A 137 -16.69 12.53 -2.86
N VAL A 138 -16.02 11.47 -3.28
CA VAL A 138 -14.57 11.46 -3.52
C VAL A 138 -14.29 11.09 -4.99
N SER A 139 -13.45 11.88 -5.65
CA SER A 139 -12.92 11.60 -6.98
C SER A 139 -11.40 11.52 -6.92
N VAL A 140 -10.81 10.47 -7.47
CA VAL A 140 -9.35 10.28 -7.50
C VAL A 140 -8.89 10.02 -8.93
N THR A 141 -7.88 10.77 -9.36
CA THR A 141 -7.19 10.56 -10.63
C THR A 141 -5.70 10.39 -10.36
N GLY A 142 -5.19 9.18 -10.57
CA GLY A 142 -3.77 8.84 -10.50
C GLY A 142 -3.19 8.62 -11.89
N ASN A 143 -2.11 9.30 -12.22
CA ASN A 143 -1.40 9.18 -13.50
C ASN A 143 0.10 8.95 -13.27
N GLY A 144 0.85 8.67 -14.33
CA GLY A 144 2.32 8.69 -14.30
C GLY A 144 2.96 7.34 -14.01
N MET A 145 4.21 7.34 -13.51
CA MET A 145 5.00 6.13 -13.28
C MET A 145 5.62 6.15 -11.89
N VAL A 146 5.37 5.10 -11.10
CA VAL A 146 6.00 4.90 -9.79
C VAL A 146 6.79 3.59 -9.79
N SER A 147 7.92 3.55 -9.09
CA SER A 147 8.74 2.32 -9.03
C SER A 147 8.17 1.27 -8.08
N ASP A 148 7.28 1.68 -7.18
CA ASP A 148 6.90 0.94 -5.99
C ASP A 148 5.40 0.59 -6.01
N SER A 149 5.03 -0.50 -5.34
CA SER A 149 3.63 -0.94 -5.22
C SER A 149 2.86 -0.01 -4.26
N GLY A 150 1.95 0.82 -4.76
CA GLY A 150 1.09 1.68 -3.96
C GLY A 150 -0.34 1.70 -4.47
N TYR A 151 -1.31 1.85 -3.56
CA TYR A 151 -2.73 1.99 -3.93
C TYR A 151 -3.17 3.44 -3.83
N LEU A 152 -4.05 3.90 -4.72
CA LEU A 152 -4.54 5.28 -4.69
C LEU A 152 -5.28 5.59 -3.38
N LEU A 153 -6.16 4.70 -2.93
CA LEU A 153 -6.69 4.71 -1.56
C LEU A 153 -6.09 3.51 -0.81
N MET A 154 -5.29 3.77 0.22
CA MET A 154 -4.55 2.73 0.94
C MET A 154 -4.72 2.84 2.46
N ALA A 155 -4.92 1.68 3.11
CA ALA A 155 -4.80 1.52 4.55
C ALA A 155 -3.98 0.28 4.89
N ASP A 156 -3.21 0.34 5.98
CA ASP A 156 -2.51 -0.85 6.48
C ASP A 156 -3.49 -1.85 7.12
N LYS A 157 -4.55 -1.36 7.76
CA LYS A 157 -5.66 -2.15 8.32
C LYS A 157 -6.83 -2.20 7.33
N THR A 158 -8.03 -1.79 7.73
CA THR A 158 -9.27 -1.90 6.94
C THR A 158 -9.51 -0.64 6.11
N VAL A 159 -10.07 -0.79 4.91
CA VAL A 159 -10.73 0.30 4.17
C VAL A 159 -12.24 0.12 4.27
N SER A 160 -12.99 1.11 4.73
CA SER A 160 -14.44 1.05 4.89
C SER A 160 -15.13 2.24 4.22
N MET A 161 -16.24 1.99 3.56
CA MET A 161 -17.06 2.98 2.88
C MET A 161 -18.54 2.79 3.23
N THR A 162 -19.25 3.89 3.48
CA THR A 162 -20.71 3.94 3.71
C THR A 162 -21.26 5.26 3.15
N GLY A 163 -22.44 5.28 2.52
CA GLY A 163 -23.07 6.49 1.97
C GLY A 163 -22.22 7.28 0.97
N THR A 164 -21.21 6.64 0.37
CA THR A 164 -20.11 7.32 -0.32
C THR A 164 -20.18 7.14 -1.83
N ARG A 165 -20.01 8.23 -2.57
CA ARG A 165 -19.86 8.22 -4.02
C ARG A 165 -18.37 8.33 -4.34
N LEU A 166 -17.78 7.25 -4.82
CA LEU A 166 -16.35 7.15 -5.11
C LEU A 166 -16.11 6.91 -6.61
N SER A 167 -15.35 7.80 -7.24
CA SER A 167 -14.85 7.63 -8.61
C SER A 167 -13.33 7.54 -8.58
N ILE A 168 -12.74 6.50 -9.18
CA ILE A 168 -11.28 6.37 -9.32
C ILE A 168 -10.91 6.10 -10.78
N VAL A 169 -9.94 6.88 -11.28
CA VAL A 169 -9.20 6.61 -12.51
C VAL A 169 -7.72 6.43 -12.11
N ASP A 170 -7.23 5.21 -12.25
CA ASP A 170 -5.87 4.80 -11.91
C ASP A 170 -5.11 4.41 -13.18
N GLU A 171 -4.38 5.37 -13.75
CA GLU A 171 -3.46 5.19 -14.87
C GLU A 171 -1.98 5.12 -14.40
N ILE A 172 -1.73 4.92 -13.09
CA ILE A 172 -0.37 4.82 -12.56
C ILE A 172 0.27 3.52 -13.03
N SER A 173 1.44 3.60 -13.68
CA SER A 173 2.24 2.41 -13.94
C SER A 173 2.99 1.99 -12.66
N GLY A 174 2.67 0.78 -12.20
CA GLY A 174 3.15 0.18 -10.96
C GLY A 174 2.58 -1.24 -10.82
N SER A 175 2.63 -1.83 -9.63
CA SER A 175 2.00 -3.14 -9.34
C SER A 175 0.94 -3.05 -8.21
N GLY A 176 0.36 -1.86 -8.04
CA GLY A 176 -0.60 -1.54 -6.99
C GLY A 176 -2.04 -1.69 -7.46
N GLY A 177 -2.81 -0.61 -7.32
CA GLY A 177 -4.20 -0.54 -7.78
C GLY A 177 -4.98 0.65 -7.25
N ALA A 178 -6.28 0.67 -7.49
CA ALA A 178 -7.14 1.78 -7.05
C ALA A 178 -7.40 1.77 -5.52
N ILE A 179 -7.79 0.63 -4.93
CA ILE A 179 -8.11 0.53 -3.49
C ILE A 179 -7.39 -0.67 -2.84
N GLY A 180 -6.63 -0.42 -1.78
CA GLY A 180 -5.78 -1.43 -1.12
C GLY A 180 -5.92 -1.49 0.39
N SER A 181 -6.03 -2.71 0.91
CA SER A 181 -5.94 -3.04 2.34
C SER A 181 -4.83 -4.07 2.55
N MET A 182 -3.84 -3.75 3.40
CA MET A 182 -2.66 -4.63 3.57
C MET A 182 -2.93 -5.79 4.53
N SER A 183 -3.53 -5.52 5.68
CA SER A 183 -3.77 -6.50 6.75
C SER A 183 -5.24 -6.68 7.16
N GLY A 184 -6.12 -5.73 6.81
CA GLY A 184 -7.54 -5.77 7.17
C GLY A 184 -8.46 -6.13 6.00
N ASP A 185 -9.73 -5.77 6.14
CA ASP A 185 -10.77 -6.00 5.14
C ASP A 185 -10.98 -4.78 4.23
N ILE A 186 -11.74 -4.93 3.16
CA ILE A 186 -12.33 -3.83 2.39
C ILE A 186 -13.85 -3.98 2.44
N LEU A 187 -14.52 -2.98 3.01
CA LEU A 187 -15.95 -2.98 3.30
C LEU A 187 -16.64 -1.88 2.51
N VAL A 188 -17.53 -2.25 1.60
CA VAL A 188 -18.43 -1.35 0.87
C VAL A 188 -19.83 -1.61 1.40
N ASN A 189 -20.32 -0.72 2.26
CA ASN A 189 -21.62 -0.87 2.92
C ASN A 189 -22.71 -0.05 2.21
N GLU A 190 -23.86 0.13 2.87
CA GLU A 190 -25.05 0.78 2.35
C GLU A 190 -24.82 2.18 1.75
N GLY A 191 -25.59 2.54 0.73
CA GLY A 191 -25.59 3.86 0.10
C GLY A 191 -24.33 4.19 -0.71
N CYS A 192 -23.50 3.20 -1.05
CA CYS A 192 -22.25 3.43 -1.78
C CYS A 192 -22.40 3.29 -3.30
N THR A 193 -21.85 4.24 -4.06
CA THR A 193 -21.66 4.10 -5.52
C THR A 193 -20.17 4.16 -5.83
N LEU A 194 -19.60 3.06 -6.29
CA LEU A 194 -18.20 2.95 -6.68
C LEU A 194 -18.08 2.83 -8.19
N THR A 195 -17.27 3.66 -8.82
CA THR A 195 -16.85 3.54 -10.22
C THR A 195 -15.32 3.57 -10.26
N VAL A 196 -14.69 2.45 -10.59
CA VAL A 196 -13.24 2.28 -10.54
C VAL A 196 -12.74 1.81 -11.90
N PHE A 197 -11.81 2.56 -12.49
CA PHE A 197 -11.02 2.15 -13.64
C PHE A 197 -9.55 2.07 -13.21
N SER A 198 -8.90 0.91 -13.31
CA SER A 198 -7.48 0.75 -12.98
C SER A 198 -6.69 0.09 -14.11
N SER A 199 -5.50 0.64 -14.36
CA SER A 199 -4.44 0.09 -15.21
C SER A 199 -3.82 -1.18 -14.64
N THR A 200 -4.10 -1.53 -13.37
CA THR A 200 -3.58 -2.68 -12.64
C THR A 200 -4.71 -3.42 -11.91
N LYS A 201 -4.86 -3.28 -10.59
CA LYS A 201 -5.91 -3.92 -9.78
C LYS A 201 -7.00 -2.93 -9.36
N GLY A 202 -8.26 -3.35 -9.39
CA GLY A 202 -9.37 -2.54 -8.91
C GLY A 202 -9.36 -2.42 -7.38
N ILE A 203 -9.78 -3.48 -6.70
CA ILE A 203 -9.85 -3.55 -5.23
C ILE A 203 -9.05 -4.77 -4.74
N ALA A 204 -8.15 -4.59 -3.78
CA ALA A 204 -7.29 -5.66 -3.26
C ALA A 204 -7.17 -5.67 -1.72
N ALA A 205 -7.79 -6.68 -1.09
CA ALA A 205 -7.56 -7.03 0.32
C ALA A 205 -6.44 -8.10 0.42
N ILE A 206 -5.21 -7.67 0.70
CA ILE A 206 -4.01 -8.50 0.63
C ILE A 206 -3.98 -9.61 1.69
N SER A 207 -4.58 -9.37 2.86
CA SER A 207 -4.67 -10.38 3.93
C SER A 207 -6.12 -10.70 4.37
N GLY A 208 -7.03 -9.73 4.28
CA GLY A 208 -8.43 -9.90 4.71
C GLY A 208 -9.38 -10.29 3.59
N LYS A 209 -10.56 -9.67 3.62
CA LYS A 209 -11.74 -9.96 2.80
C LYS A 209 -12.20 -8.73 2.04
N VAL A 210 -13.01 -8.95 0.98
CA VAL A 210 -13.84 -7.91 0.38
C VAL A 210 -15.31 -8.21 0.69
N SER A 211 -16.06 -7.23 1.17
CA SER A 211 -17.51 -7.33 1.40
C SER A 211 -18.22 -6.14 0.78
N ILE A 212 -19.21 -6.40 -0.08
CA ILE A 212 -20.01 -5.39 -0.79
C ILE A 212 -21.49 -5.68 -0.49
N ARG A 213 -22.17 -4.79 0.23
CA ARG A 213 -23.50 -5.07 0.79
C ARG A 213 -24.29 -3.80 1.10
N GLY A 214 -25.58 -3.95 1.35
CA GLY A 214 -26.45 -2.86 1.83
C GLY A 214 -27.26 -2.19 0.74
N GLU A 215 -28.30 -1.46 1.15
CA GLU A 215 -29.27 -0.86 0.22
C GLU A 215 -28.64 0.28 -0.58
N GLY A 216 -28.96 0.37 -1.87
CA GLY A 216 -28.41 1.41 -2.75
C GLY A 216 -26.92 1.25 -3.08
N THR A 217 -26.32 0.09 -2.80
CA THR A 217 -24.89 -0.16 -3.02
C THR A 217 -24.61 -0.73 -4.41
N GLU A 218 -23.89 0.02 -5.24
CA GLU A 218 -23.47 -0.39 -6.59
C GLU A 218 -21.96 -0.21 -6.75
N ALA A 219 -21.27 -1.25 -7.21
CA ALA A 219 -19.83 -1.21 -7.48
C ALA A 219 -19.54 -1.64 -8.93
N GLU A 220 -19.02 -0.72 -9.74
CA GLU A 220 -18.49 -0.97 -11.08
C GLU A 220 -16.97 -0.85 -11.06
N ILE A 221 -16.27 -1.95 -11.35
CA ILE A 221 -14.82 -2.07 -11.19
C ILE A 221 -14.23 -2.71 -12.45
N LEU A 222 -13.53 -1.90 -13.23
CA LEU A 222 -12.81 -2.32 -14.43
C LEU A 222 -11.31 -2.24 -14.16
N ALA A 223 -10.61 -3.35 -14.37
CA ALA A 223 -9.18 -3.49 -14.12
C ALA A 223 -8.49 -4.16 -15.31
N THR A 224 -7.16 -4.04 -15.41
CA THR A 224 -6.42 -4.86 -16.38
C THR A 224 -6.06 -6.21 -15.78
N GLU A 225 -5.73 -6.26 -14.49
CA GLU A 225 -5.52 -7.48 -13.70
C GLU A 225 -6.80 -7.86 -12.94
N ASN A 226 -6.72 -8.12 -11.63
CA ASN A 226 -7.88 -8.46 -10.82
C ASN A 226 -8.74 -7.22 -10.56
N SER A 227 -10.01 -7.27 -10.95
CA SER A 227 -11.03 -6.27 -10.58
C SER A 227 -11.30 -6.34 -9.08
N VAL A 228 -11.49 -7.55 -8.55
CA VAL A 228 -11.64 -7.80 -7.11
C VAL A 228 -10.69 -8.91 -6.67
N TYR A 229 -9.76 -8.58 -5.78
CA TYR A 229 -8.88 -9.52 -5.10
C TYR A 229 -9.13 -9.50 -3.59
N ALA A 230 -9.29 -10.67 -2.99
CA ALA A 230 -9.23 -10.79 -1.54
C ALA A 230 -8.62 -12.12 -1.14
N LYS A 231 -7.65 -12.12 -0.23
CA LYS A 231 -6.96 -13.36 0.15
C LYS A 231 -7.88 -14.39 0.82
N SER A 232 -8.71 -13.96 1.76
CA SER A 232 -9.43 -14.86 2.68
C SER A 232 -10.96 -14.94 2.50
N GLY A 233 -11.56 -14.09 1.65
CA GLY A 233 -12.97 -14.20 1.29
C GLY A 233 -13.49 -13.01 0.48
N ILE A 234 -14.46 -13.26 -0.41
CA ILE A 234 -15.22 -12.24 -1.12
C ILE A 234 -16.70 -12.49 -0.89
N SER A 235 -17.45 -11.46 -0.50
CA SER A 235 -18.89 -11.53 -0.27
C SER A 235 -19.61 -10.37 -0.96
N VAL A 236 -20.68 -10.67 -1.69
CA VAL A 236 -21.63 -9.65 -2.18
C VAL A 236 -23.04 -10.07 -1.77
N GLU A 237 -23.72 -9.20 -1.04
CA GLU A 237 -25.01 -9.49 -0.38
C GLU A 237 -26.08 -8.47 -0.78
N GLU A 238 -27.31 -8.94 -1.02
CA GLU A 238 -28.48 -8.09 -1.34
C GLU A 238 -28.65 -6.96 -0.32
N PRO A 239 -29.06 -5.74 -0.71
CA PRO A 239 -29.41 -5.27 -2.07
C PRO A 239 -28.25 -4.86 -3.01
N ALA A 240 -27.00 -5.24 -2.74
CA ALA A 240 -25.88 -4.73 -3.52
C ALA A 240 -25.77 -5.29 -4.95
N ARG A 241 -25.06 -4.56 -5.81
CA ARG A 241 -24.70 -4.97 -7.18
C ARG A 241 -23.20 -4.87 -7.41
N LEU A 242 -22.65 -5.82 -8.17
CA LEU A 242 -21.24 -5.82 -8.59
C LEU A 242 -21.12 -6.00 -10.10
N ARG A 243 -20.38 -5.11 -10.74
CA ARG A 243 -19.85 -5.24 -12.09
C ARG A 243 -18.32 -5.30 -12.04
N ALA A 244 -17.70 -6.35 -12.57
CA ALA A 244 -16.26 -6.63 -12.43
C ALA A 244 -15.63 -7.14 -13.74
N GLU A 245 -14.88 -6.29 -14.44
CA GLU A 245 -14.26 -6.58 -15.75
C GLU A 245 -12.72 -6.61 -15.64
N SER A 246 -12.08 -7.64 -16.21
CA SER A 246 -10.62 -7.83 -16.32
C SER A 246 -10.18 -7.96 -17.78
N LYS A 247 -8.99 -7.42 -18.14
CA LYS A 247 -8.54 -7.33 -19.55
C LYS A 247 -7.28 -8.09 -19.93
N ASN A 248 -6.39 -8.46 -19.02
CA ASN A 248 -5.09 -9.08 -19.38
C ASN A 248 -5.06 -10.60 -19.20
N ALA A 249 -6.16 -11.30 -19.53
CA ALA A 249 -6.32 -12.74 -19.29
C ALA A 249 -6.07 -13.18 -17.82
N VAL A 250 -6.34 -12.29 -16.85
CA VAL A 250 -6.25 -12.52 -15.40
C VAL A 250 -7.64 -12.74 -14.81
N THR A 251 -7.75 -13.53 -13.74
CA THR A 251 -9.01 -13.73 -13.03
C THR A 251 -9.64 -12.40 -12.55
N SER A 252 -10.87 -12.09 -12.98
CA SER A 252 -11.55 -10.84 -12.57
C SER A 252 -11.83 -10.81 -11.06
N VAL A 253 -12.50 -11.83 -10.53
CA VAL A 253 -12.78 -11.98 -9.09
C VAL A 253 -11.98 -13.16 -8.51
N TYR A 254 -10.93 -12.86 -7.75
CA TYR A 254 -9.94 -13.86 -7.30
C TYR A 254 -9.81 -13.95 -5.78
N CYS A 255 -10.03 -15.15 -5.23
CA CYS A 255 -9.93 -15.43 -3.79
C CYS A 255 -9.13 -16.73 -3.50
N PRO A 256 -7.79 -16.68 -3.49
CA PRO A 256 -6.94 -17.87 -3.52
C PRO A 256 -7.07 -18.80 -2.30
N GLU A 257 -7.25 -18.27 -1.08
CA GLU A 257 -7.30 -19.07 0.14
C GLU A 257 -8.72 -19.15 0.75
N GLY A 258 -9.67 -18.39 0.21
CA GLY A 258 -11.01 -18.19 0.76
C GLY A 258 -12.15 -18.62 -0.16
N ASN A 259 -13.35 -18.21 0.24
CA ASN A 259 -14.59 -18.49 -0.49
C ASN A 259 -15.10 -17.21 -1.16
N ILE A 260 -15.70 -17.36 -2.34
CA ILE A 260 -16.55 -16.34 -2.96
C ILE A 260 -18.02 -16.70 -2.64
N VAL A 261 -18.77 -15.74 -2.10
CA VAL A 261 -20.20 -15.89 -1.79
C VAL A 261 -20.99 -14.74 -2.41
N PHE A 262 -21.94 -15.09 -3.26
CA PHE A 262 -22.95 -14.16 -3.78
C PHE A 262 -24.32 -14.58 -3.23
N ASN A 263 -25.07 -13.63 -2.65
CA ASN A 263 -26.36 -13.92 -2.04
C ASN A 263 -27.43 -12.90 -2.44
N SER A 264 -28.34 -13.32 -3.31
CA SER A 264 -29.51 -12.59 -3.81
C SER A 264 -29.15 -11.28 -4.54
N VAL A 265 -28.03 -11.29 -5.26
CA VAL A 265 -27.44 -10.12 -5.94
C VAL A 265 -27.47 -10.23 -7.47
N VAL A 266 -27.45 -9.07 -8.13
CA VAL A 266 -27.14 -8.97 -9.57
C VAL A 266 -25.63 -8.84 -9.73
N VAL A 267 -25.03 -9.72 -10.52
CA VAL A 267 -23.60 -9.70 -10.84
C VAL A 267 -23.34 -9.74 -12.34
N ASP A 268 -22.38 -8.92 -12.76
CA ASP A 268 -21.84 -8.89 -14.12
C ASP A 268 -20.32 -9.04 -14.01
N ILE A 269 -19.75 -10.18 -14.44
CA ILE A 269 -18.34 -10.50 -14.22
C ILE A 269 -17.75 -11.05 -15.51
N SER A 270 -16.75 -10.34 -16.05
CA SER A 270 -16.11 -10.66 -17.33
C SER A 270 -14.57 -10.65 -17.21
N SER A 271 -13.93 -11.51 -18.01
CA SER A 271 -12.48 -11.59 -18.14
C SER A 271 -12.14 -12.23 -19.49
N GLU A 272 -10.98 -11.91 -20.07
CA GLU A 272 -10.41 -12.68 -21.20
C GLU A 272 -9.96 -14.12 -20.81
N SER A 273 -10.06 -14.48 -19.53
CA SER A 273 -9.66 -15.77 -18.96
C SER A 273 -10.71 -16.25 -17.96
N ALA A 274 -10.32 -16.61 -16.73
CA ALA A 274 -11.26 -16.94 -15.68
C ALA A 274 -12.08 -15.71 -15.24
N ALA A 275 -13.40 -15.76 -15.30
CA ALA A 275 -14.23 -14.76 -14.63
C ALA A 275 -14.02 -14.78 -13.10
N MET A 276 -13.95 -15.98 -12.51
CA MET A 276 -13.81 -16.17 -11.05
C MET A 276 -12.93 -17.37 -10.69
N ALA A 277 -12.16 -17.28 -9.61
CA ALA A 277 -11.44 -18.42 -9.04
C ALA A 277 -11.33 -18.32 -7.50
N ALA A 278 -11.69 -19.37 -6.79
CA ALA A 278 -11.60 -19.47 -5.33
C ALA A 278 -11.67 -20.93 -4.84
N LYS A 279 -11.40 -21.16 -3.55
CA LYS A 279 -11.50 -22.50 -2.94
C LYS A 279 -12.93 -23.07 -2.98
N SER A 280 -13.92 -22.21 -2.76
CA SER A 280 -15.34 -22.49 -2.93
C SER A 280 -16.04 -21.28 -3.53
N ILE A 281 -17.01 -21.53 -4.41
CA ILE A 281 -17.88 -20.48 -4.98
C ILE A 281 -19.33 -20.87 -4.67
N GLN A 282 -20.06 -19.97 -4.01
CA GLN A 282 -21.47 -20.15 -3.64
C GLN A 282 -22.28 -19.02 -4.27
N MET A 283 -23.34 -19.39 -5.00
CA MET A 283 -24.27 -18.45 -5.61
C MET A 283 -25.68 -18.83 -5.18
N ASN A 284 -26.29 -17.98 -4.34
CA ASN A 284 -27.64 -18.17 -3.82
C ASN A 284 -28.54 -17.12 -4.46
N ASN A 285 -29.57 -17.52 -5.23
CA ASN A 285 -30.57 -16.62 -5.83
C ASN A 285 -29.98 -15.46 -6.66
N CYS A 286 -28.82 -15.65 -7.29
CA CYS A 286 -28.12 -14.59 -8.02
C CYS A 286 -28.57 -14.51 -9.48
N TYR A 287 -28.63 -13.29 -10.01
CA TYR A 287 -28.89 -13.03 -11.42
C TYR A 287 -27.60 -12.59 -12.13
N ILE A 288 -27.35 -13.18 -13.31
CA ILE A 288 -26.13 -13.05 -14.09
C ILE A 288 -26.51 -12.48 -15.46
N ASN A 289 -25.91 -11.36 -15.87
CA ASN A 289 -26.39 -10.59 -17.02
C ASN A 289 -25.80 -10.96 -18.40
N ASP A 290 -24.55 -11.43 -18.47
CA ASP A 290 -23.82 -11.68 -19.72
C ASP A 290 -23.46 -13.18 -19.82
N PRO A 291 -23.56 -13.85 -20.99
CA PRO A 291 -23.09 -15.22 -21.19
C PRO A 291 -21.65 -15.45 -20.71
N PHE A 292 -21.54 -16.14 -19.57
CA PHE A 292 -20.29 -16.51 -18.93
C PHE A 292 -19.52 -17.56 -19.75
N ASP A 293 -18.38 -17.16 -20.33
CA ASP A 293 -17.25 -18.07 -20.49
C ASP A 293 -16.56 -18.23 -19.12
N CYS A 294 -17.24 -18.92 -18.18
CA CYS A 294 -16.69 -19.19 -16.85
C CYS A 294 -15.58 -20.25 -16.91
N LEU A 295 -14.40 -19.90 -17.40
CA LEU A 295 -13.21 -20.71 -17.21
C LEU A 295 -12.84 -20.75 -15.72
N ILE A 296 -13.46 -21.66 -14.95
CA ILE A 296 -13.06 -21.98 -13.57
C ILE A 296 -11.78 -22.84 -13.62
N SER A 297 -10.71 -22.24 -14.16
CA SER A 297 -9.40 -22.86 -14.30
C SER A 297 -8.59 -22.75 -13.01
N GLU A 298 -7.80 -23.78 -12.75
CA GLU A 298 -6.77 -23.86 -11.71
C GLU A 298 -7.12 -23.31 -10.31
N VAL A 299 -7.98 -24.05 -9.62
CA VAL A 299 -7.81 -24.20 -8.16
C VAL A 299 -7.54 -25.67 -7.88
N SER A 300 -6.33 -25.97 -7.42
CA SER A 300 -5.88 -27.32 -7.02
C SER A 300 -6.74 -27.95 -5.92
N GLU A 301 -7.57 -27.14 -5.27
CA GLU A 301 -8.55 -27.50 -4.25
C GLU A 301 -9.98 -26.99 -4.54
N LEU A 302 -10.42 -26.79 -5.80
CA LEU A 302 -11.82 -26.40 -6.06
C LEU A 302 -12.78 -27.46 -5.49
N GLN A 303 -13.42 -27.18 -4.34
CA GLN A 303 -14.19 -28.21 -3.62
C GLN A 303 -15.61 -28.35 -4.16
N THR A 304 -16.29 -27.21 -4.33
CA THR A 304 -17.68 -27.14 -4.77
C THR A 304 -17.97 -25.80 -5.47
N VAL A 305 -18.64 -25.86 -6.61
CA VAL A 305 -19.53 -24.78 -7.08
C VAL A 305 -20.93 -25.18 -6.67
N THR A 306 -21.65 -24.31 -5.96
CA THR A 306 -23.06 -24.56 -5.64
C THR A 306 -23.92 -23.42 -6.14
N LEU A 307 -24.83 -23.77 -7.04
CA LEU A 307 -25.86 -22.92 -7.59
C LEU A 307 -27.17 -23.30 -6.89
N TYR A 308 -27.79 -22.38 -6.18
CA TYR A 308 -29.09 -22.57 -5.56
C TYR A 308 -30.16 -21.79 -6.32
N ASP A 309 -31.28 -22.46 -6.57
CA ASP A 309 -32.43 -22.01 -7.35
C ASP A 309 -32.10 -21.56 -8.80
N GLU A 310 -32.98 -20.76 -9.39
CA GLU A 310 -33.05 -20.52 -10.83
C GLU A 310 -31.88 -19.62 -11.30
N VAL A 311 -30.85 -20.22 -11.91
CA VAL A 311 -29.77 -19.47 -12.59
C VAL A 311 -30.18 -19.18 -14.02
N TRP A 312 -30.38 -17.91 -14.34
CA TRP A 312 -30.82 -17.44 -15.66
C TRP A 312 -29.63 -17.27 -16.63
N GLY A 313 -28.89 -18.35 -16.90
CA GLY A 313 -27.74 -18.34 -17.83
C GLY A 313 -27.08 -19.71 -18.02
N GLU A 314 -26.26 -19.87 -19.05
CA GLU A 314 -25.40 -21.06 -19.19
C GLU A 314 -24.21 -20.98 -18.24
N VAL A 315 -23.96 -22.04 -17.47
CA VAL A 315 -22.78 -22.14 -16.59
C VAL A 315 -21.86 -23.26 -17.06
N HIS A 316 -20.76 -22.88 -17.72
CA HIS A 316 -19.74 -23.82 -18.19
C HIS A 316 -18.72 -24.12 -17.08
N ILE A 317 -18.84 -25.27 -16.40
CA ILE A 317 -17.85 -25.71 -15.41
C ILE A 317 -16.74 -26.51 -16.10
N ILE A 318 -15.71 -25.82 -16.59
CA ILE A 318 -14.53 -26.46 -17.18
C ILE A 318 -13.58 -26.89 -16.06
N LYS A 319 -13.55 -28.19 -15.75
CA LYS A 319 -12.58 -28.75 -14.80
C LYS A 319 -11.17 -28.63 -15.39
N GLY A 320 -10.33 -27.77 -14.80
CA GLY A 320 -8.92 -27.65 -15.15
C GLY A 320 -8.23 -29.01 -15.22
N ILE A 321 -7.48 -29.24 -16.30
CA ILE A 321 -6.71 -30.47 -16.49
C ILE A 321 -5.65 -30.51 -15.39
N ALA A 322 -5.62 -31.57 -14.57
CA ALA A 322 -4.61 -31.69 -13.52
C ALA A 322 -3.21 -31.56 -14.15
N PRO A 323 -2.29 -30.77 -13.56
CA PRO A 323 -1.00 -30.50 -14.17
C PRO A 323 -0.28 -31.83 -14.43
N THR A 324 0.06 -32.07 -15.70
CA THR A 324 0.79 -33.28 -16.10
C THR A 324 2.03 -33.39 -15.22
N PRO A 325 2.21 -34.49 -14.47
CA PRO A 325 3.29 -34.59 -13.50
C PRO A 325 4.61 -34.36 -14.23
N THR A 326 5.35 -33.33 -13.81
CA THR A 326 6.65 -32.99 -14.39
C THR A 326 7.51 -34.26 -14.33
N PRO A 327 8.03 -34.75 -15.47
CA PRO A 327 8.81 -35.99 -15.46
C PRO A 327 9.97 -35.80 -14.48
N SER A 328 10.06 -36.71 -13.51
CA SER A 328 11.13 -36.68 -12.51
C SER A 328 12.47 -36.54 -13.22
N PRO A 329 13.34 -35.60 -12.83
CA PRO A 329 14.61 -35.41 -13.52
C PRO A 329 15.38 -36.74 -13.52
N THR A 330 15.71 -37.22 -14.71
CA THR A 330 16.56 -38.40 -14.88
C THR A 330 17.84 -38.16 -14.08
N PRO A 331 18.25 -39.08 -13.19
CA PRO A 331 19.42 -38.85 -12.34
C PRO A 331 20.63 -38.55 -13.21
N THR A 332 21.15 -37.33 -13.10
CA THR A 332 22.35 -36.92 -13.81
C THR A 332 23.48 -37.86 -13.42
N PRO A 333 24.19 -38.50 -14.37
CA PRO A 333 25.27 -39.41 -14.02
C PRO A 333 26.31 -38.67 -13.20
N THR A 334 26.60 -39.19 -12.00
CA THR A 334 27.56 -38.59 -11.07
C THR A 334 28.91 -38.43 -11.79
N PRO A 335 29.50 -37.23 -11.84
CA PRO A 335 30.78 -37.03 -12.50
C PRO A 335 31.84 -37.91 -11.84
N ILE A 336 32.56 -38.68 -12.65
CA ILE A 336 33.71 -39.47 -12.21
C ILE A 336 34.74 -38.49 -11.63
N PRO A 337 35.24 -38.71 -10.39
CA PRO A 337 36.21 -37.80 -9.80
C PRO A 337 37.49 -37.76 -10.64
N SER A 338 37.81 -36.57 -11.16
CA SER A 338 39.10 -36.28 -11.78
C SER A 338 40.23 -36.50 -10.75
N PRO A 339 41.41 -37.04 -11.13
CA PRO A 339 42.52 -37.23 -10.20
C PRO A 339 42.89 -35.92 -9.52
N THR A 340 42.92 -35.94 -8.19
CA THR A 340 43.20 -34.78 -7.35
C THR A 340 44.64 -34.32 -7.53
N THR A 341 44.84 -33.11 -8.05
CA THR A 341 46.14 -32.44 -8.00
C THR A 341 46.48 -32.09 -6.56
N GLU A 342 47.72 -32.38 -6.17
CA GLU A 342 48.27 -32.12 -4.84
C GLU A 342 48.22 -30.62 -4.48
N PRO A 343 47.67 -30.21 -3.32
CA PRO A 343 47.56 -28.79 -2.97
C PRO A 343 48.87 -28.19 -2.46
N GLU A 344 49.29 -27.05 -2.99
CA GLU A 344 50.32 -26.21 -2.35
C GLU A 344 49.82 -25.60 -1.02
N GLU A 345 50.75 -25.41 -0.09
CA GLU A 345 50.44 -25.25 1.33
C GLU A 345 50.17 -23.79 1.77
N PHE A 346 48.97 -23.56 2.30
CA PHE A 346 48.56 -22.55 3.30
C PHE A 346 48.83 -21.04 3.10
N GLY A 347 47.72 -20.30 2.99
CA GLY A 347 47.60 -18.88 3.36
C GLY A 347 46.26 -18.59 4.04
N ASN A 348 46.17 -18.77 5.36
CA ASN A 348 44.91 -18.63 6.13
C ASN A 348 44.26 -17.25 6.03
N THR A 349 42.93 -17.19 5.82
CA THR A 349 41.97 -16.70 6.84
C THR A 349 40.50 -17.00 6.51
N SER A 350 39.83 -17.74 7.41
CA SER A 350 38.52 -17.42 8.04
C SER A 350 37.73 -16.19 7.50
N ARG A 351 36.42 -16.22 7.26
CA ARG A 351 35.34 -17.17 7.63
C ARG A 351 34.07 -16.82 6.82
N GLY A 352 33.19 -17.79 6.56
CA GLY A 352 31.79 -17.51 6.26
C GLY A 352 30.93 -17.28 7.52
N ILE A 353 29.63 -17.05 7.30
CA ILE A 353 28.48 -16.87 8.25
C ILE A 353 27.94 -15.43 8.27
N THR A 354 26.87 -15.22 7.47
CA THR A 354 25.74 -14.33 7.77
C THR A 354 24.75 -15.08 8.70
N PRO A 355 23.70 -14.47 9.31
CA PRO A 355 23.19 -13.10 9.18
C PRO A 355 22.86 -12.37 10.51
N ARG A 356 22.27 -11.16 10.41
CA ARG A 356 21.44 -10.44 11.43
C ARG A 356 22.00 -10.26 12.86
N MET A 357 22.42 -9.03 13.17
CA MET A 357 21.97 -8.38 14.42
C MET A 357 22.07 -6.85 14.36
N ILE A 358 20.94 -6.16 14.57
CA ILE A 358 20.86 -4.69 14.68
C ILE A 358 21.29 -4.29 16.10
N ILE A 359 22.60 -4.35 16.38
CA ILE A 359 23.23 -3.86 17.63
C ILE A 359 24.55 -3.13 17.29
N GLY A 360 24.53 -2.27 16.26
CA GLY A 360 25.68 -1.47 15.84
C GLY A 360 25.73 -0.07 16.45
N GLY A 361 24.62 0.67 16.40
CA GLY A 361 24.59 2.10 16.75
C GLY A 361 24.90 2.40 18.22
N VAL A 362 24.27 1.68 19.15
CA VAL A 362 24.35 1.98 20.60
C VAL A 362 25.77 1.72 21.14
N LEU A 363 26.45 0.67 20.67
CA LEU A 363 27.79 0.30 21.13
C LEU A 363 28.87 1.29 20.66
N VAL A 364 28.74 1.84 19.44
CA VAL A 364 29.67 2.86 18.91
C VAL A 364 29.52 4.20 19.65
N VAL A 365 28.29 4.62 19.95
CA VAL A 365 28.03 5.86 20.73
C VAL A 365 28.54 5.71 22.18
N ALA A 366 28.36 4.54 22.79
CA ALA A 366 28.92 4.24 24.12
C ALA A 366 30.46 4.27 24.11
N ALA A 367 31.10 3.66 23.11
CA ALA A 367 32.56 3.67 22.98
C ALA A 367 33.13 5.09 22.78
N LEU A 368 32.51 5.90 21.92
CA LEU A 368 32.95 7.27 21.64
C LEU A 368 32.76 8.21 22.84
N SER A 369 31.66 8.08 23.59
CA SER A 369 31.42 8.87 24.81
C SER A 369 32.40 8.51 25.94
N VAL A 370 32.73 7.22 26.12
CA VAL A 370 33.82 6.80 27.02
C VAL A 370 35.17 7.38 26.59
N PHE A 371 35.48 7.37 25.29
CA PHE A 371 36.72 7.93 24.76
C PHE A 371 36.82 9.45 24.98
N ALA A 372 35.72 10.18 24.79
CA ALA A 372 35.65 11.62 25.07
C ALA A 372 35.87 11.93 26.56
N VAL A 373 35.27 11.15 27.47
CA VAL A 373 35.47 11.30 28.92
C VAL A 373 36.94 11.04 29.31
N ILE A 374 37.60 10.04 28.72
CA ILE A 374 39.03 9.77 28.94
C ILE A 374 39.88 10.96 28.49
N LEU A 375 39.67 11.47 27.27
CA LEU A 375 40.40 12.62 26.73
C LEU A 375 40.24 13.89 27.58
N VAL A 376 39.02 14.20 28.04
CA VAL A 376 38.77 15.34 28.94
C VAL A 376 39.45 15.16 30.30
N LYS A 377 39.46 13.94 30.85
CA LYS A 377 40.13 13.63 32.12
C LYS A 377 41.66 13.77 32.00
N GLU A 378 42.24 13.38 30.87
CA GLU A 378 43.67 13.51 30.61
C GLU A 378 44.10 14.97 30.35
N PHE A 379 43.28 15.77 29.66
CA PHE A 379 43.50 17.21 29.54
C PHE A 379 43.45 17.94 30.91
N ARG A 380 42.48 17.59 31.77
CA ARG A 380 42.38 18.11 33.15
C ARG A 380 43.49 17.62 34.10
N SER A 381 44.17 16.52 33.75
CA SER A 381 45.39 16.07 34.43
C SER A 381 46.57 16.97 34.05
N ARG A 382 46.79 17.16 32.74
CA ARG A 382 47.92 17.97 32.22
C ARG A 382 47.82 19.46 32.56
N SER A 383 46.62 20.02 32.69
CA SER A 383 46.44 21.43 33.11
C SER A 383 46.81 21.70 34.58
N ARG A 384 46.79 20.68 35.45
CA ARG A 384 47.23 20.80 36.85
C ARG A 384 48.75 20.69 37.05
N TYR A 385 49.49 20.28 36.03
CA TYR A 385 50.96 20.17 36.06
C TYR A 385 51.69 21.41 35.47
N ARG A 386 50.94 22.52 35.26
CA ARG A 386 51.45 23.80 34.72
C ARG A 386 51.04 25.01 35.59
N ARG A 387 51.01 24.82 36.91
CA ARG A 387 51.04 25.89 37.91
C ARG A 387 52.15 25.59 38.89
#